data_AF-A0A0V1C8A4-F1
#
_entry.id   AF-A0A0V1C8A4-F1
#
_cell.length_a   1.000
_cell.length_b   1.000
_cell.length_c   1.000
_cell.angle_alpha   90.00
_cell.angle_beta   90.00
_cell.angle_gamma   90.00
#
_symmetry.space_group_name_H-M   'P 1'
#
loop_
_entity.id
_entity.type
_entity.pdbx_description
1 polymer ?
#
loop_
_entity_poly.entity_id
_entity_poly.type
_entity_poly.pdbx_seq_one_letter_code
_entity_poly.pdbx_strand_id
1 'polypeptide(L)'
;MVVRKQIAMALRIATPLIYHNDIPDAEINSRPNLKKLVNGESRLTPPLTVTRQISTAAAPGLKVTIYSKGEKSKYEIYRRVLVKKLKTSIKVWTTRDKTLKSDCRILGRNIKLIASPIAVNGDASSLDSDVSQWLISDPGNKFCAIDKPYQKSQTKEPAIAVCIDDATIFGHFNLIAPAQNRGKALIAGANPNAWQNTQDLTGPNGHAVVKSLEHVIRADAANKFIAYNNIPPDVPKVKTKSNSKGVLMMNPNDVDDASWIVHTIPGFPKALTGYVFPPAEIQKGHLFICLTIKKSEIDAIETLQQKKLINNLVGYLEATSKCYNSNGAAEAD
;
A
#
# COMPACT_ATOMS: atom_id res chain seq x y z
N MET A 1 10.17 15.90 14.40
CA MET A 1 10.55 15.04 13.27
C MET A 1 9.59 15.33 12.12
N VAL A 2 10.06 15.77 10.95
CA VAL A 2 9.16 16.05 9.80
C VAL A 2 8.57 14.73 9.29
N VAL A 3 7.26 14.55 9.46
CA VAL A 3 6.53 13.41 8.89
C VAL A 3 6.40 13.65 7.39
N ARG A 4 7.25 12.99 6.60
CA ARG A 4 7.23 13.11 5.13
C ARG A 4 6.01 12.36 4.58
N LYS A 5 5.06 13.09 3.99
CA LYS A 5 3.82 12.60 3.36
C LYS A 5 4.06 12.23 1.89
N GLN A 6 4.26 10.94 1.58
CA GLN A 6 4.65 10.50 0.23
C GLN A 6 4.25 9.03 -0.02
N ILE A 7 3.03 8.77 -0.50
CA ILE A 7 2.61 7.45 -1.03
C ILE A 7 3.58 7.00 -2.13
N ALA A 8 3.98 7.90 -3.02
CA ALA A 8 4.87 7.60 -4.14
C ALA A 8 6.23 7.03 -3.68
N MET A 9 6.79 7.49 -2.56
CA MET A 9 8.03 6.92 -2.00
C MET A 9 7.83 5.52 -1.41
N ALA A 10 6.66 5.25 -0.82
CA ALA A 10 6.31 3.92 -0.33
C ALA A 10 6.15 2.92 -1.48
N LEU A 11 5.42 3.32 -2.54
CA LEU A 11 5.28 2.55 -3.77
C LEU A 11 6.64 2.34 -4.45
N ARG A 12 7.51 3.37 -4.56
CA ARG A 12 8.86 3.22 -5.15
C ARG A 12 9.71 2.18 -4.42
N ILE A 13 9.58 2.07 -3.10
CA ILE A 13 10.27 1.05 -2.29
C ILE A 13 9.65 -0.35 -2.52
N ALA A 14 8.34 -0.43 -2.77
CA ALA A 14 7.62 -1.66 -3.09
C ALA A 14 7.76 -2.13 -4.56
N THR A 15 8.34 -1.28 -5.43
CA THR A 15 8.61 -1.49 -6.87
C THR A 15 7.46 -2.22 -7.60
N PRO A 16 6.22 -1.69 -7.58
CA PRO A 16 5.10 -2.28 -8.29
C PRO A 16 5.31 -2.21 -9.81
N LEU A 17 4.66 -3.10 -10.56
CA LEU A 17 4.56 -2.98 -12.01
C LEU A 17 3.45 -1.98 -12.35
N ILE A 18 3.82 -0.82 -12.89
CA ILE A 18 2.88 0.12 -13.52
C ILE A 18 2.57 -0.38 -14.92
N TYR A 19 1.29 -0.45 -15.28
CA TYR A 19 0.83 -0.85 -16.62
C TYR A 19 0.00 0.24 -17.32
N HIS A 20 -0.40 1.29 -16.60
CA HIS A 20 -1.02 2.49 -17.16
C HIS A 20 -0.59 3.73 -16.39
N ASN A 21 -0.36 4.83 -17.11
CA ASN A 21 -0.13 6.17 -16.58
C ASN A 21 -0.57 7.21 -17.61
N ASP A 22 -1.54 8.06 -17.26
CA ASP A 22 -1.93 9.23 -18.06
C ASP A 22 -1.74 10.56 -17.30
N ILE A 23 -1.10 10.53 -16.12
CA ILE A 23 -0.82 11.73 -15.31
C ILE A 23 0.06 12.70 -16.13
N PRO A 24 -0.34 13.99 -16.27
CA PRO A 24 0.41 14.95 -17.08
C PRO A 24 1.84 15.17 -16.60
N ASP A 25 2.74 15.40 -17.54
CA ASP A 25 4.17 15.64 -17.26
C ASP A 25 4.41 16.80 -16.27
N ALA A 26 3.53 17.81 -16.22
CA ALA A 26 3.65 18.89 -15.23
C ALA A 26 3.49 18.39 -13.78
N GLU A 27 2.56 17.45 -13.54
CA GLU A 27 2.35 16.82 -12.24
C GLU A 27 3.45 15.80 -11.91
N ILE A 28 3.92 15.05 -12.90
CA ILE A 28 5.04 14.12 -12.72
C ILE A 28 6.33 14.88 -12.41
N ASN A 29 6.68 15.90 -13.20
CA ASN A 29 7.94 16.63 -13.07
C ASN A 29 8.03 17.51 -11.82
N SER A 30 6.90 17.91 -11.23
CA SER A 30 6.86 18.63 -9.96
C SER A 30 6.98 17.73 -8.73
N ARG A 31 6.84 16.40 -8.89
CA ARG A 31 6.77 15.39 -7.81
C ARG A 31 7.89 14.35 -7.93
N PRO A 32 9.00 14.48 -7.20
CA PRO A 32 10.24 13.73 -7.47
C PRO A 32 10.12 12.22 -7.24
N ASN A 33 9.37 11.75 -6.24
CA ASN A 33 9.16 10.33 -6.01
C ASN A 33 8.11 9.76 -6.96
N LEU A 34 7.12 10.56 -7.37
CA LEU A 34 6.17 10.16 -8.41
C LEU A 34 6.88 9.95 -9.74
N LYS A 35 7.72 10.92 -10.17
CA LYS A 35 8.59 10.78 -11.35
C LYS A 35 9.46 9.53 -11.28
N LYS A 36 10.15 9.32 -10.16
CA LYS A 36 11.01 8.14 -9.97
C LYS A 36 10.24 6.82 -9.96
N LEU A 37 9.00 6.83 -9.48
CA LEU A 37 8.11 5.68 -9.50
C LEU A 37 7.65 5.36 -10.93
N VAL A 38 7.16 6.34 -11.69
CA VAL A 38 6.74 6.19 -13.09
C VAL A 38 7.91 5.75 -13.98
N ASN A 39 9.10 6.34 -13.79
CA ASN A 39 10.32 5.99 -14.52
C ASN A 39 10.92 4.62 -14.13
N GLY A 40 10.33 3.90 -13.16
CA GLY A 40 10.86 2.60 -12.71
C GLY A 40 12.23 2.66 -12.01
N GLU A 41 12.60 3.79 -11.40
CA GLU A 41 13.91 4.00 -10.77
C GLU A 41 14.11 3.12 -9.51
N SER A 42 14.60 1.90 -9.74
CA SER A 42 14.85 0.86 -8.75
C SER A 42 16.11 1.07 -7.89
N ARG A 43 16.92 2.11 -8.17
CA ARG A 43 18.10 2.45 -7.35
C ARG A 43 17.67 3.12 -6.03
N LEU A 44 17.34 2.27 -5.07
CA LEU A 44 17.01 2.65 -3.70
C LEU A 44 18.30 2.81 -2.88
N THR A 45 18.63 4.05 -2.49
CA THR A 45 19.59 4.31 -1.42
C THR A 45 18.97 3.93 -0.06
N PRO A 46 19.77 3.49 0.94
CA PRO A 46 19.27 3.29 2.28
C PRO A 46 18.61 4.55 2.88
N PRO A 47 17.59 4.42 3.76
CA PRO A 47 17.08 3.17 4.33
C PRO A 47 16.20 2.37 3.36
N LEU A 48 16.45 1.06 3.26
CA LEU A 48 15.72 0.13 2.40
C LEU A 48 14.36 -0.29 2.97
N THR A 49 13.89 0.42 4.00
CA THR A 49 12.53 0.36 4.53
C THR A 49 12.05 1.78 4.81
N VAL A 50 10.79 2.06 4.51
CA VAL A 50 10.17 3.35 4.80
C VAL A 50 8.93 3.18 5.66
N THR A 51 8.65 4.23 6.43
CA THR A 51 7.37 4.45 7.07
C THR A 51 6.88 5.80 6.59
N ARG A 52 5.63 5.85 6.13
CA ARG A 52 4.94 7.04 5.66
C ARG A 52 3.60 7.12 6.38
N GLN A 53 3.14 8.33 6.66
CA GLN A 53 1.84 8.56 7.28
C GLN A 53 1.11 9.58 6.43
N ILE A 54 -0.18 9.33 6.22
CA ILE A 54 -1.11 10.18 5.49
C ILE A 54 -2.43 10.27 6.27
N SER A 55 -3.24 11.26 5.95
CA SER A 55 -4.63 11.35 6.40
C SER A 55 -5.58 11.33 5.20
N THR A 56 -6.75 10.73 5.34
CA THR A 56 -7.82 10.89 4.34
C THR A 56 -8.35 12.32 4.32
N ALA A 57 -8.95 12.74 3.20
CA ALA A 57 -9.39 14.13 2.99
C ALA A 57 -10.57 14.57 3.86
N ALA A 58 -11.52 13.68 4.16
CA ALA A 58 -12.66 13.96 5.05
C ALA A 58 -12.22 14.25 6.49
N ALA A 59 -12.99 15.03 7.25
CA ALA A 59 -12.72 15.32 8.66
C ALA A 59 -13.63 14.49 9.59
N PRO A 60 -13.13 13.95 10.72
CA PRO A 60 -11.74 13.87 11.14
C PRO A 60 -11.01 12.72 10.43
N GLY A 61 -10.01 13.04 9.59
CA GLY A 61 -9.46 12.08 8.63
C GLY A 61 -8.82 10.85 9.26
N LEU A 62 -9.08 9.68 8.65
CA LEU A 62 -8.50 8.40 9.03
C LEU A 62 -6.98 8.48 8.91
N LYS A 63 -6.27 8.11 9.98
CA LYS A 63 -4.81 8.05 10.01
C LYS A 63 -4.36 6.75 9.34
N VAL A 64 -3.65 6.86 8.24
CA VAL A 64 -3.14 5.71 7.50
C VAL A 64 -1.61 5.72 7.55
N THR A 65 -1.02 4.61 8.00
CA THR A 65 0.43 4.39 8.05
C THR A 65 0.83 3.33 7.03
N ILE A 66 1.73 3.70 6.12
CA ILE A 66 2.25 2.84 5.06
C ILE A 66 3.65 2.38 5.45
N TYR A 67 3.87 1.07 5.43
CA TYR A 67 5.16 0.43 5.64
C TYR A 67 5.61 -0.24 4.35
N SER A 68 6.83 0.03 3.90
CA SER A 68 7.37 -0.63 2.70
C SER A 68 8.79 -1.11 2.94
N LYS A 69 9.16 -2.22 2.29
CA LYS A 69 10.54 -2.73 2.24
C LYS A 69 10.95 -3.01 0.80
N GLY A 70 12.19 -2.70 0.45
CA GLY A 70 12.77 -3.10 -0.83
C GLY A 70 13.41 -4.49 -0.74
N GLU A 71 13.54 -5.19 -1.87
CA GLU A 71 14.16 -6.52 -1.97
C GLU A 71 15.54 -6.59 -1.29
N LYS A 72 16.35 -5.52 -1.39
CA LYS A 72 17.71 -5.49 -0.84
C LYS A 72 17.74 -5.44 0.69
N SER A 73 16.64 -5.12 1.37
CA SER A 73 16.57 -5.09 2.83
C SER A 73 16.75 -6.47 3.47
N LYS A 74 16.38 -7.55 2.76
CA LYS A 74 16.27 -8.93 3.26
C LYS A 74 15.41 -9.09 4.53
N TYR A 75 14.56 -8.09 4.82
CA TYR A 75 13.67 -8.12 5.97
C TYR A 75 12.40 -8.92 5.68
N GLU A 76 11.93 -9.59 6.72
CA GLU A 76 10.63 -10.25 6.79
C GLU A 76 9.60 -9.16 7.20
N ILE A 77 8.63 -8.85 6.33
CA ILE A 77 7.72 -7.71 6.51
C ILE A 77 6.93 -7.77 7.84
N TYR A 78 6.47 -8.95 8.27
CA TYR A 78 5.62 -9.08 9.45
C TYR A 78 6.43 -8.86 10.74
N ARG A 79 7.46 -9.67 10.99
CA ARG A 79 8.26 -9.61 12.22
C ARG A 79 9.25 -8.44 12.25
N ARG A 80 10.01 -8.23 11.17
CA ARG A 80 11.14 -7.28 11.16
C ARG A 80 10.67 -5.84 10.88
N VAL A 81 9.51 -5.64 10.27
CA VAL A 81 8.92 -4.30 10.06
C VAL A 81 7.67 -4.12 10.93
N LEU A 82 6.58 -4.85 10.68
CA LEU A 82 5.27 -4.56 11.29
C LEU A 82 5.26 -4.73 12.82
N VAL A 83 5.60 -5.89 13.39
CA VAL A 83 5.65 -6.10 14.86
C VAL A 83 6.63 -5.16 15.56
N LYS A 84 7.73 -4.79 14.89
CA LYS A 84 8.69 -3.80 15.42
C LYS A 84 8.12 -2.38 15.43
N LYS A 85 7.39 -1.97 14.40
CA LYS A 85 6.85 -0.60 14.24
C LYS A 85 5.54 -0.40 14.99
N LEU A 86 4.65 -1.38 14.98
CA LEU A 86 3.36 -1.36 15.68
C LEU A 86 3.51 -1.57 17.19
N LYS A 87 4.63 -2.16 17.64
CA LYS A 87 4.96 -2.43 19.06
C LYS A 87 3.91 -3.26 19.84
N THR A 88 3.05 -4.00 19.14
CA THR A 88 2.01 -4.88 19.72
C THR A 88 2.08 -6.28 19.09
N SER A 89 1.32 -7.26 19.61
CA SER A 89 1.12 -8.53 18.91
C SER A 89 0.21 -8.32 17.69
N ILE A 90 0.20 -9.27 16.77
CA ILE A 90 -0.66 -9.22 15.58
C ILE A 90 -1.39 -10.56 15.38
N LYS A 91 -2.66 -10.50 14.97
CA LYS A 91 -3.39 -11.65 14.40
C LYS A 91 -3.36 -11.51 12.87
N VAL A 92 -2.99 -12.57 12.15
CA VAL A 92 -2.72 -12.50 10.70
C VAL A 92 -3.57 -13.51 9.91
N TRP A 93 -4.29 -13.02 8.91
CA TRP A 93 -4.96 -13.78 7.85
C TRP A 93 -4.09 -13.73 6.59
N THR A 94 -3.60 -14.88 6.14
CA THR A 94 -2.56 -14.96 5.11
C THR A 94 -2.30 -16.41 4.73
N THR A 95 -2.01 -16.66 3.45
CA THR A 95 -1.47 -17.95 2.98
C THR A 95 -0.03 -18.13 3.48
N ARG A 96 0.43 -19.38 3.57
CA ARG A 96 1.62 -19.76 4.35
C ARG A 96 2.49 -20.73 3.59
N ASP A 97 3.77 -20.78 3.97
CA ASP A 97 4.61 -21.94 3.73
C ASP A 97 4.71 -22.79 5.00
N LYS A 98 5.33 -23.98 4.91
CA LYS A 98 5.53 -24.86 6.08
C LYS A 98 6.67 -24.38 7.01
N THR A 99 7.30 -23.23 6.74
CA THR A 99 8.54 -22.77 7.39
C THR A 99 8.31 -21.63 8.39
N LEU A 100 7.38 -20.70 8.10
CA LEU A 100 7.00 -19.64 9.03
C LEU A 100 5.79 -20.07 9.87
N LYS A 101 6.05 -20.36 11.14
CA LYS A 101 5.04 -20.67 12.16
C LYS A 101 4.68 -19.41 12.96
N SER A 102 3.70 -19.51 13.87
CA SER A 102 3.47 -18.50 14.90
C SER A 102 4.77 -18.18 15.63
N ASP A 103 5.07 -16.88 15.80
CA ASP A 103 6.33 -16.41 16.36
C ASP A 103 6.11 -15.75 17.72
N CYS A 104 6.48 -16.47 18.79
CA CYS A 104 6.45 -16.00 20.17
C CYS A 104 7.84 -15.59 20.70
N ARG A 105 8.85 -15.49 19.82
CA ARG A 105 10.26 -15.20 20.19
C ARG A 105 10.54 -13.71 20.39
N ILE A 106 9.52 -12.88 20.55
CA ILE A 106 9.67 -11.47 20.91
C ILE A 106 8.98 -11.30 22.26
N LEU A 107 9.74 -10.91 23.28
CA LEU A 107 9.22 -10.70 24.62
C LEU A 107 8.01 -9.73 24.57
N GLY A 108 6.86 -10.19 25.09
CA GLY A 108 5.60 -9.46 25.12
C GLY A 108 4.88 -9.27 23.77
N ARG A 109 5.34 -9.83 22.65
CA ARG A 109 4.72 -9.64 21.32
C ARG A 109 4.74 -10.90 20.46
N ASN A 110 3.58 -11.30 19.98
CA ASN A 110 3.40 -12.54 19.23
C ASN A 110 2.89 -12.30 17.81
N ILE A 111 3.27 -13.18 16.87
CA ILE A 111 2.56 -13.33 15.59
C ILE A 111 1.59 -14.51 15.75
N LYS A 112 0.31 -14.19 15.96
CA LYS A 112 -0.80 -15.15 16.02
C LYS A 112 -1.34 -15.35 14.61
N LEU A 113 -1.53 -16.61 14.22
CA LEU A 113 -2.04 -16.98 12.91
C LEU A 113 -3.52 -17.33 13.03
N ILE A 114 -4.37 -16.67 12.23
CA ILE A 114 -5.83 -16.91 12.25
C ILE A 114 -6.11 -18.30 11.67
N ALA A 115 -6.97 -19.09 12.32
CA ALA A 115 -7.33 -20.42 11.82
C ALA A 115 -8.19 -20.29 10.55
N SER A 116 -8.11 -21.28 9.65
CA SER A 116 -8.93 -21.38 8.45
C SER A 116 -9.94 -22.52 8.62
N PRO A 117 -11.20 -22.40 8.18
CA PRO A 117 -11.80 -21.21 7.56
C PRO A 117 -12.10 -20.09 8.58
N ILE A 118 -12.21 -18.86 8.07
CA ILE A 118 -12.88 -17.74 8.74
C ILE A 118 -14.28 -17.58 8.16
N ALA A 119 -15.07 -16.63 8.66
CA ALA A 119 -16.21 -16.17 7.88
C ALA A 119 -16.61 -14.70 8.07
N VAL A 120 -17.05 -14.07 6.98
CA VAL A 120 -17.26 -12.63 6.89
C VAL A 120 -18.75 -12.33 6.97
N ASN A 121 -19.24 -11.98 8.17
CA ASN A 121 -20.66 -11.76 8.43
C ASN A 121 -21.50 -12.97 7.95
N GLY A 122 -21.08 -14.18 8.35
CA GLY A 122 -21.51 -15.43 7.75
C GLY A 122 -20.52 -15.96 6.72
N ASP A 123 -20.07 -15.23 5.71
CA ASP A 123 -19.59 -15.88 4.48
C ASP A 123 -18.27 -16.63 4.61
N ALA A 124 -18.29 -17.95 4.38
CA ALA A 124 -17.16 -18.84 4.65
C ALA A 124 -15.99 -18.59 3.69
N SER A 125 -14.81 -18.29 4.24
CA SER A 125 -13.60 -18.02 3.47
C SER A 125 -12.45 -18.90 3.97
N SER A 126 -11.78 -19.61 3.05
CA SER A 126 -10.62 -20.43 3.35
C SER A 126 -9.34 -19.79 2.79
N LEU A 127 -8.18 -20.19 3.31
CA LEU A 127 -6.89 -19.74 2.77
C LEU A 127 -6.61 -20.24 1.34
N ASP A 128 -7.37 -21.21 0.83
CA ASP A 128 -7.27 -21.69 -0.54
C ASP A 128 -8.18 -20.92 -1.50
N SER A 129 -9.30 -20.37 -0.99
CA SER A 129 -10.24 -19.53 -1.75
C SER A 129 -10.00 -18.03 -1.58
N ASP A 130 -9.16 -17.58 -0.63
CA ASP A 130 -8.93 -16.17 -0.31
C ASP A 130 -7.49 -15.75 -0.67
N VAL A 131 -7.36 -14.77 -1.58
CA VAL A 131 -6.04 -14.25 -1.98
C VAL A 131 -5.65 -12.97 -1.24
N SER A 132 -6.43 -12.55 -0.23
CA SER A 132 -6.09 -11.41 0.60
C SER A 132 -5.03 -11.75 1.66
N GLN A 133 -4.23 -10.75 2.02
CA GLN A 133 -3.36 -10.82 3.19
C GLN A 133 -3.63 -9.60 4.07
N TRP A 134 -4.05 -9.84 5.31
CA TRP A 134 -4.32 -8.78 6.26
C TRP A 134 -3.95 -9.16 7.68
N LEU A 135 -3.80 -8.16 8.54
CA LEU A 135 -3.59 -8.35 9.96
C LEU A 135 -4.38 -7.33 10.78
N ILE A 136 -4.56 -7.66 12.05
CA ILE A 136 -5.03 -6.73 13.09
C ILE A 136 -4.10 -6.74 14.30
N SER A 137 -4.01 -5.60 14.99
CA SER A 137 -3.26 -5.46 16.26
C SER A 137 -3.93 -6.18 17.43
N ASP A 138 -3.15 -6.73 18.35
CA ASP A 138 -3.67 -7.49 19.51
C ASP A 138 -2.85 -7.19 20.78
N PRO A 139 -3.28 -6.24 21.63
CA PRO A 139 -4.42 -5.32 21.46
C PRO A 139 -4.09 -4.13 20.54
N GLY A 140 -5.12 -3.38 20.15
CA GLY A 140 -5.03 -2.08 19.46
C GLY A 140 -6.15 -1.86 18.44
N ASN A 141 -6.15 -0.71 17.75
CA ASN A 141 -7.20 -0.30 16.81
C ASN A 141 -6.71 -0.30 15.34
N LYS A 142 -5.77 -1.19 14.99
CA LYS A 142 -5.09 -1.16 13.69
C LYS A 142 -5.44 -2.37 12.85
N PHE A 143 -5.96 -2.10 11.67
CA PHE A 143 -6.09 -3.07 10.57
C PHE A 143 -5.01 -2.76 9.52
N CYS A 144 -4.40 -3.78 8.90
CA CYS A 144 -3.52 -3.55 7.76
C CYS A 144 -3.78 -4.55 6.62
N ALA A 145 -3.81 -4.04 5.39
CA ALA A 145 -3.59 -4.83 4.18
C ALA A 145 -2.08 -5.02 3.94
N ILE A 146 -1.65 -6.19 3.47
CA ILE A 146 -0.26 -6.49 3.06
C ILE A 146 -0.33 -7.07 1.65
N ASP A 147 0.67 -6.83 0.79
CA ASP A 147 0.71 -7.43 -0.56
C ASP A 147 1.40 -8.81 -0.62
N LYS A 148 2.08 -9.22 0.47
CA LYS A 148 2.86 -10.47 0.55
C LYS A 148 2.31 -11.47 1.56
N PRO A 149 2.27 -12.77 1.21
CA PRO A 149 1.91 -13.84 2.14
C PRO A 149 2.97 -14.04 3.23
N TYR A 150 2.60 -14.70 4.32
CA TYR A 150 3.52 -15.03 5.41
C TYR A 150 4.35 -16.26 5.04
N GLN A 151 5.30 -16.02 4.14
CA GLN A 151 6.27 -16.98 3.64
C GLN A 151 7.70 -16.48 3.89
N LYS A 152 8.68 -17.38 3.83
CA LYS A 152 10.11 -17.05 3.96
C LYS A 152 10.68 -16.47 2.66
N SER A 153 10.11 -16.85 1.52
CA SER A 153 10.45 -16.36 0.16
C SER A 153 10.43 -14.83 0.07
N GLN A 154 9.37 -14.17 0.57
CA GLN A 154 9.22 -12.71 0.48
C GLN A 154 10.34 -11.91 1.14
N THR A 155 11.18 -12.51 2.00
CA THR A 155 12.40 -11.82 2.48
C THR A 155 13.29 -11.34 1.33
N LYS A 156 13.30 -12.05 0.19
CA LYS A 156 14.04 -11.69 -1.03
C LYS A 156 13.25 -10.80 -1.99
N GLU A 157 12.11 -10.28 -1.58
CA GLU A 157 11.17 -9.53 -2.43
C GLU A 157 10.86 -8.14 -1.81
N PRO A 158 10.41 -7.16 -2.61
CA PRO A 158 9.77 -5.96 -2.07
C PRO A 158 8.42 -6.32 -1.41
N ALA A 159 7.93 -5.46 -0.52
CA ALA A 159 6.58 -5.56 0.04
C ALA A 159 6.05 -4.19 0.51
N ILE A 160 4.73 -4.06 0.56
CA ILE A 160 4.01 -2.94 1.15
C ILE A 160 2.94 -3.44 2.13
N ALA A 161 2.69 -2.66 3.17
CA ALA A 161 1.56 -2.82 4.06
C ALA A 161 0.92 -1.45 4.32
N VAL A 162 -0.41 -1.39 4.22
CA VAL A 162 -1.21 -0.17 4.41
C VAL A 162 -2.08 -0.37 5.64
N CYS A 163 -1.73 0.31 6.73
CA CYS A 163 -2.39 0.18 8.03
C CYS A 163 -3.30 1.36 8.30
N ILE A 164 -4.58 1.11 8.59
CA ILE A 164 -5.57 2.09 9.00
C ILE A 164 -5.70 2.04 10.52
N ASP A 165 -5.68 3.21 11.17
CA ASP A 165 -5.84 3.38 12.62
C ASP A 165 -7.27 3.84 12.93
N ASP A 166 -8.19 2.89 12.97
CA ASP A 166 -9.62 3.12 13.20
C ASP A 166 -10.23 1.95 13.97
N ALA A 167 -10.91 2.27 15.08
CA ALA A 167 -11.47 1.26 15.99
C ALA A 167 -12.62 0.47 15.37
N THR A 168 -13.39 1.08 14.47
CA THR A 168 -14.57 0.46 13.86
C THR A 168 -14.16 -0.52 12.76
N ILE A 169 -13.26 -0.11 11.87
CA ILE A 169 -12.64 -0.98 10.85
C ILE A 169 -11.90 -2.13 11.55
N PHE A 170 -11.10 -1.85 12.59
CA PHE A 170 -10.48 -2.89 13.40
C PHE A 170 -11.51 -3.87 14.00
N GLY A 171 -12.59 -3.35 14.58
CA GLY A 171 -13.67 -4.14 15.17
C GLY A 171 -14.28 -5.11 14.17
N HIS A 172 -14.62 -4.65 12.97
CA HIS A 172 -15.19 -5.49 11.90
C HIS A 172 -14.27 -6.63 11.48
N PHE A 173 -12.96 -6.41 11.40
CA PHE A 173 -12.00 -7.48 11.08
C PHE A 173 -11.68 -8.39 12.27
N ASN A 174 -11.88 -7.93 13.51
CA ASN A 174 -11.72 -8.75 14.72
C ASN A 174 -12.94 -9.65 15.02
N LEU A 175 -14.11 -9.37 14.42
CA LEU A 175 -15.38 -10.10 14.63
C LEU A 175 -15.69 -11.20 13.58
N ILE A 176 -14.79 -11.45 12.63
CA ILE A 176 -14.97 -12.41 11.52
C ILE A 176 -15.06 -13.88 12.04
N ALA A 177 -16.23 -14.53 11.88
CA ALA A 177 -16.64 -15.88 12.36
C ALA A 177 -17.87 -16.46 11.54
N PRO A 178 -18.17 -17.80 11.53
CA PRO A 178 -19.11 -18.57 10.61
C PRO A 178 -20.62 -18.23 10.57
N ALA A 179 -21.46 -18.64 9.58
CA ALA A 179 -21.27 -19.36 8.28
C ALA A 179 -22.41 -19.03 7.24
N GLN A 180 -22.10 -18.70 5.96
CA GLN A 180 -23.01 -18.55 4.77
C GLN A 180 -22.20 -18.30 3.44
N ASN A 181 -22.78 -17.84 2.31
CA ASN A 181 -22.09 -17.68 0.99
C ASN A 181 -22.55 -16.48 0.09
N ARG A 182 -22.07 -15.24 0.30
CA ARG A 182 -22.16 -14.06 -0.62
C ARG A 182 -20.97 -13.08 -0.47
N GLY A 183 -20.83 -12.13 -1.41
CA GLY A 183 -19.82 -11.06 -1.37
C GLY A 183 -20.31 -9.78 -0.65
N LYS A 184 -19.41 -9.12 0.09
CA LYS A 184 -19.75 -7.99 1.01
C LYS A 184 -18.72 -6.86 0.99
N ALA A 185 -19.18 -5.64 1.27
CA ALA A 185 -18.35 -4.44 1.38
C ALA A 185 -18.55 -3.72 2.73
N LEU A 186 -17.49 -3.03 3.17
CA LEU A 186 -17.52 -2.09 4.29
C LEU A 186 -17.20 -0.69 3.74
N ILE A 187 -18.19 0.20 3.70
CA ILE A 187 -18.03 1.56 3.18
C ILE A 187 -17.73 2.51 4.35
N ALA A 188 -16.52 3.06 4.37
CA ALA A 188 -16.09 3.99 5.42
C ALA A 188 -16.59 5.42 5.14
N GLY A 189 -17.73 5.78 5.74
CA GLY A 189 -18.26 7.14 5.76
C GLY A 189 -19.43 7.26 6.74
N ALA A 190 -19.46 8.34 7.53
CA ALA A 190 -20.44 8.75 8.56
C ALA A 190 -20.80 7.74 9.69
N ASN A 191 -20.91 6.44 9.42
CA ASN A 191 -21.17 5.35 10.36
C ASN A 191 -20.90 3.99 9.67
N PRO A 192 -19.65 3.46 9.69
CA PRO A 192 -19.35 2.14 9.14
C PRO A 192 -19.85 1.03 10.10
N ASN A 193 -21.17 0.89 10.24
CA ASN A 193 -21.78 0.12 11.33
C ASN A 193 -21.90 -1.39 11.05
N ALA A 194 -21.87 -1.82 9.78
CA ALA A 194 -21.99 -3.24 9.41
C ALA A 194 -21.43 -3.54 8.01
N TRP A 195 -21.06 -4.80 7.78
CA TRP A 195 -20.81 -5.35 6.44
C TRP A 195 -22.12 -5.39 5.63
N GLN A 196 -22.13 -4.75 4.46
CA GLN A 196 -23.29 -4.71 3.57
C GLN A 196 -23.08 -5.62 2.36
N ASN A 197 -24.15 -6.28 1.89
CA ASN A 197 -24.14 -6.97 0.61
C ASN A 197 -23.96 -5.95 -0.52
N THR A 198 -23.12 -6.24 -1.51
CA THR A 198 -23.06 -5.43 -2.73
C THR A 198 -24.08 -5.92 -3.76
N GLN A 199 -24.40 -5.06 -4.74
CA GLN A 199 -24.93 -5.53 -6.02
C GLN A 199 -23.90 -6.45 -6.72
N ASP A 200 -24.34 -7.13 -7.79
CA ASP A 200 -23.52 -8.01 -8.60
C ASP A 200 -22.22 -7.32 -9.08
N LEU A 201 -21.07 -7.86 -8.66
CA LEU A 201 -19.75 -7.34 -8.99
C LEU A 201 -19.35 -7.56 -10.45
N THR A 202 -20.13 -8.30 -11.25
CA THR A 202 -19.93 -8.39 -12.70
C THR A 202 -20.64 -7.26 -13.46
N GLY A 203 -21.65 -6.64 -12.84
CA GLY A 203 -22.40 -5.54 -13.43
C GLY A 203 -21.63 -4.21 -13.41
N PRO A 204 -21.80 -3.34 -14.42
CA PRO A 204 -21.11 -2.04 -14.51
C PRO A 204 -21.80 -0.93 -13.70
N ASN A 205 -22.70 -1.25 -12.76
CA ASN A 205 -23.52 -0.27 -12.04
C ASN A 205 -23.88 -0.77 -10.62
N GLY A 206 -24.21 0.15 -9.72
CA GLY A 206 -24.90 -0.17 -8.45
C GLY A 206 -24.04 -0.60 -7.27
N HIS A 207 -22.70 -0.66 -7.40
CA HIS A 207 -21.81 -1.03 -6.28
C HIS A 207 -20.57 -0.14 -6.16
N ALA A 208 -19.94 -0.18 -4.98
CA ALA A 208 -18.86 0.73 -4.61
C ALA A 208 -17.58 0.54 -5.44
N VAL A 209 -17.30 -0.67 -5.93
CA VAL A 209 -16.08 -0.97 -6.70
C VAL A 209 -16.11 -0.23 -8.04
N VAL A 210 -17.21 -0.32 -8.81
CA VAL A 210 -17.36 0.47 -10.05
C VAL A 210 -17.29 1.96 -9.77
N LYS A 211 -18.04 2.47 -8.77
CA LYS A 211 -18.06 3.91 -8.47
C LYS A 211 -16.67 4.46 -8.14
N SER A 212 -15.87 3.71 -7.39
CA SER A 212 -14.48 4.10 -7.10
C SER A 212 -13.54 4.08 -8.30
N LEU A 213 -13.96 3.48 -9.42
CA LEU A 213 -13.15 3.27 -10.63
C LEU A 213 -13.75 3.93 -11.87
N GLU A 214 -14.79 4.75 -11.74
CA GLU A 214 -15.56 5.29 -12.87
C GLU A 214 -14.67 5.99 -13.92
N HIS A 215 -13.73 6.81 -13.46
CA HIS A 215 -12.75 7.51 -14.30
C HIS A 215 -11.47 6.69 -14.62
N VAL A 216 -11.41 5.43 -14.17
CA VAL A 216 -10.34 4.47 -14.49
C VAL A 216 -10.78 3.56 -15.63
N ILE A 217 -12.07 3.19 -15.65
CA ILE A 217 -12.67 2.33 -16.68
C ILE A 217 -13.11 3.12 -17.92
N ARG A 218 -13.27 4.44 -17.82
CA ARG A 218 -13.64 5.35 -18.91
C ARG A 218 -12.77 6.60 -18.85
N ALA A 219 -12.49 7.18 -20.01
CA ALA A 219 -11.72 8.42 -20.10
C ALA A 219 -12.49 9.59 -19.47
N ASP A 220 -11.77 10.38 -18.68
CA ASP A 220 -12.27 11.58 -18.03
C ASP A 220 -11.27 12.72 -18.27
N ALA A 221 -11.75 13.96 -18.41
CA ALA A 221 -10.88 15.11 -18.62
C ALA A 221 -10.21 15.58 -17.32
N ALA A 222 -10.96 15.57 -16.21
CA ALA A 222 -10.55 16.08 -14.90
C ALA A 222 -9.80 15.05 -14.06
N ASN A 223 -10.00 13.74 -14.24
CA ASN A 223 -9.28 12.70 -13.48
C ASN A 223 -8.11 12.12 -14.30
N LYS A 224 -6.98 11.81 -13.66
CA LYS A 224 -5.79 11.15 -14.24
C LYS A 224 -5.17 10.20 -13.23
N PHE A 225 -4.61 9.08 -13.68
CA PHE A 225 -4.21 7.99 -12.81
C PHE A 225 -2.99 7.19 -13.26
N ILE A 226 -2.35 6.57 -12.27
CA ILE A 226 -1.41 5.45 -12.43
C ILE A 226 -2.11 4.18 -11.98
N ALA A 227 -2.14 3.16 -12.83
CA ALA A 227 -2.59 1.82 -12.43
C ALA A 227 -1.42 0.85 -12.38
N TYR A 228 -1.36 0.07 -11.31
CA TYR A 228 -0.28 -0.89 -11.05
C TYR A 228 -0.84 -2.24 -10.59
N ASN A 229 -0.28 -3.34 -11.09
CA ASN A 229 -0.71 -4.70 -10.77
C ASN A 229 0.41 -5.67 -11.18
N ASN A 230 0.72 -6.66 -10.34
CA ASN A 230 1.72 -7.68 -10.69
C ASN A 230 1.23 -8.73 -11.71
N ILE A 231 -0.09 -8.83 -11.88
CA ILE A 231 -0.76 -9.57 -12.96
C ILE A 231 -1.69 -8.55 -13.63
N PRO A 232 -1.19 -7.67 -14.51
CA PRO A 232 -2.01 -6.66 -15.19
C PRO A 232 -3.06 -7.30 -16.13
N PRO A 233 -4.16 -6.59 -16.44
CA PRO A 233 -5.09 -7.02 -17.47
C PRO A 233 -4.38 -7.12 -18.83
N ASP A 234 -4.76 -8.12 -19.63
CA ASP A 234 -4.40 -8.28 -21.05
C ASP A 234 -2.89 -8.27 -21.43
N VAL A 235 -1.98 -8.18 -20.46
CA VAL A 235 -0.51 -8.22 -20.66
C VAL A 235 0.05 -9.52 -20.08
N PRO A 236 0.26 -10.57 -20.90
CA PRO A 236 0.71 -11.87 -20.42
C PRO A 236 2.20 -11.90 -20.06
N LYS A 237 2.60 -12.89 -19.25
CA LYS A 237 4.00 -13.27 -18.97
C LYS A 237 4.89 -12.20 -18.31
N VAL A 238 4.33 -11.19 -17.65
CA VAL A 238 5.14 -10.19 -16.94
C VAL A 238 5.88 -10.81 -15.75
N LYS A 239 7.16 -10.42 -15.57
CA LYS A 239 8.00 -10.83 -14.44
C LYS A 239 8.20 -9.66 -13.48
N THR A 240 7.60 -9.71 -12.30
CA THR A 240 7.88 -8.80 -11.19
C THR A 240 7.98 -9.56 -9.88
N LYS A 241 8.75 -9.03 -8.92
CA LYS A 241 8.82 -9.53 -7.53
C LYS A 241 7.86 -8.80 -6.60
N SER A 242 7.22 -7.72 -7.02
CA SER A 242 6.17 -7.06 -6.24
C SER A 242 4.85 -7.79 -6.43
N ASN A 243 4.01 -7.81 -5.38
CA ASN A 243 2.63 -8.31 -5.47
C ASN A 243 1.60 -7.17 -5.44
N SER A 244 2.08 -5.95 -5.20
CA SER A 244 1.29 -4.74 -5.02
C SER A 244 0.37 -4.49 -6.22
N LYS A 245 -0.90 -4.20 -5.94
CA LYS A 245 -1.90 -3.78 -6.93
C LYS A 245 -2.70 -2.60 -6.42
N GLY A 246 -3.16 -1.76 -7.33
CA GLY A 246 -3.88 -0.55 -6.99
C GLY A 246 -3.96 0.47 -8.11
N VAL A 247 -4.63 1.57 -7.79
CA VAL A 247 -4.76 2.74 -8.66
C VAL A 247 -4.51 3.98 -7.84
N LEU A 248 -3.70 4.89 -8.35
CA LEU A 248 -3.42 6.18 -7.75
C LEU A 248 -3.99 7.26 -8.67
N MET A 249 -5.06 7.91 -8.24
CA MET A 249 -5.85 8.87 -9.01
C MET A 249 -5.64 10.29 -8.46
N MET A 250 -5.62 11.27 -9.34
CA MET A 250 -5.60 12.69 -8.98
C MET A 250 -6.34 13.51 -10.02
N ASN A 251 -6.90 14.63 -9.57
CA ASN A 251 -7.34 15.69 -10.47
C ASN A 251 -6.15 16.61 -10.77
N PRO A 252 -5.74 16.84 -12.03
CA PRO A 252 -4.68 17.81 -12.32
C PRO A 252 -5.09 19.24 -11.96
N ASN A 253 -6.38 19.57 -12.05
CA ASN A 253 -6.92 20.93 -11.92
C ASN A 253 -7.29 21.31 -10.47
N ASP A 254 -7.38 20.33 -9.57
CA ASP A 254 -7.65 20.53 -8.14
C ASP A 254 -6.43 20.06 -7.31
N VAL A 255 -6.17 20.73 -6.19
CA VAL A 255 -5.03 20.47 -5.29
C VAL A 255 -5.35 19.52 -4.14
N ASP A 256 -6.63 19.30 -3.84
CA ASP A 256 -7.13 18.45 -2.76
C ASP A 256 -7.89 17.21 -3.24
N ASP A 257 -8.26 17.13 -4.52
CA ASP A 257 -8.90 15.95 -5.12
C ASP A 257 -7.88 14.90 -5.59
N ALA A 258 -7.72 13.86 -4.77
CA ALA A 258 -7.01 12.64 -5.11
C ALA A 258 -7.60 11.42 -4.41
N SER A 259 -7.29 10.23 -4.93
CA SER A 259 -7.74 8.97 -4.34
C SER A 259 -6.72 7.86 -4.57
N TRP A 260 -6.59 6.96 -3.60
CA TRP A 260 -5.70 5.81 -3.69
C TRP A 260 -6.45 4.51 -3.38
N ILE A 261 -6.42 3.59 -4.34
CA ILE A 261 -7.03 2.28 -4.27
C ILE A 261 -5.94 1.22 -4.08
N VAL A 262 -6.17 0.30 -3.16
CA VAL A 262 -5.33 -0.88 -2.91
C VAL A 262 -6.22 -2.12 -3.00
N HIS A 263 -5.85 -3.10 -3.82
CA HIS A 263 -6.63 -4.32 -4.00
C HIS A 263 -5.78 -5.57 -4.18
N THR A 264 -6.42 -6.73 -4.11
CA THR A 264 -5.76 -8.04 -4.29
C THR A 264 -6.06 -8.70 -5.64
N ILE A 265 -7.06 -8.21 -6.37
CA ILE A 265 -7.61 -8.77 -7.61
C ILE A 265 -6.58 -8.74 -8.77
N PRO A 266 -6.13 -9.88 -9.32
CA PRO A 266 -5.30 -9.93 -10.53
C PRO A 266 -6.14 -9.65 -11.80
N GLY A 267 -5.51 -9.16 -12.87
CA GLY A 267 -6.18 -8.87 -14.14
C GLY A 267 -7.11 -7.64 -14.12
N PHE A 268 -6.92 -6.74 -13.15
CA PHE A 268 -7.88 -5.68 -12.82
C PHE A 268 -7.19 -4.39 -12.31
N PRO A 269 -7.83 -3.21 -12.43
CA PRO A 269 -8.93 -2.90 -13.36
C PRO A 269 -8.45 -2.86 -14.82
N LYS A 270 -9.37 -2.94 -15.78
CA LYS A 270 -9.06 -2.65 -17.19
C LYS A 270 -9.07 -1.13 -17.40
N ALA A 271 -7.90 -0.54 -17.69
CA ALA A 271 -7.79 0.90 -17.88
C ALA A 271 -8.49 1.33 -19.18
N LEU A 272 -9.34 2.37 -19.10
CA LEU A 272 -10.01 3.06 -20.20
C LEU A 272 -10.83 2.19 -21.19
N THR A 273 -11.16 0.95 -20.81
CA THR A 273 -11.74 -0.08 -21.70
C THR A 273 -13.06 -0.67 -21.16
N GLY A 274 -13.69 0.00 -20.21
CA GLY A 274 -14.93 -0.41 -19.57
C GLY A 274 -14.73 -1.29 -18.33
N TYR A 275 -15.81 -1.50 -17.58
CA TYR A 275 -15.77 -2.35 -16.39
C TYR A 275 -15.87 -3.82 -16.76
N VAL A 276 -14.86 -4.60 -16.37
CA VAL A 276 -14.87 -6.07 -16.42
C VAL A 276 -14.25 -6.57 -15.13
N PHE A 277 -15.04 -7.22 -14.28
CA PHE A 277 -14.48 -7.99 -13.16
C PHE A 277 -13.95 -9.34 -13.70
N PRO A 278 -12.74 -9.78 -13.34
CA PRO A 278 -12.14 -10.99 -13.90
C PRO A 278 -12.94 -12.25 -13.52
N PRO A 279 -13.46 -13.05 -14.48
CA PRO A 279 -14.32 -14.19 -14.16
C PRO A 279 -13.68 -15.25 -13.26
N ALA A 280 -12.37 -15.48 -13.40
CA ALA A 280 -11.60 -16.43 -12.58
C ALA A 280 -11.45 -16.01 -11.11
N GLU A 281 -11.83 -14.78 -10.77
CA GLU A 281 -11.68 -14.17 -9.45
C GLU A 281 -13.03 -14.00 -8.73
N ILE A 282 -14.17 -14.25 -9.40
CA ILE A 282 -15.52 -14.15 -8.81
C ILE A 282 -15.71 -15.11 -7.61
N GLN A 283 -15.09 -16.29 -7.67
CA GLN A 283 -15.20 -17.33 -6.65
C GLN A 283 -14.15 -17.19 -5.54
N LYS A 284 -13.46 -16.05 -5.44
CA LYS A 284 -12.33 -15.86 -4.52
C LYS A 284 -12.55 -14.69 -3.55
N GLY A 285 -12.03 -14.84 -2.35
CA GLY A 285 -11.91 -13.77 -1.37
C GLY A 285 -10.90 -12.73 -1.83
N HIS A 286 -11.34 -11.47 -1.87
CA HIS A 286 -10.52 -10.32 -2.23
C HIS A 286 -10.68 -9.18 -1.24
N LEU A 287 -9.63 -8.39 -1.12
CA LEU A 287 -9.64 -7.12 -0.40
C LEU A 287 -9.59 -5.97 -1.41
N PHE A 288 -10.41 -4.95 -1.16
CA PHE A 288 -10.47 -3.71 -1.93
C PHE A 288 -10.64 -2.54 -0.96
N ILE A 289 -9.71 -1.58 -0.99
CA ILE A 289 -9.69 -0.40 -0.13
C ILE A 289 -9.59 0.81 -1.04
N CYS A 290 -10.48 1.79 -0.86
CA CYS A 290 -10.40 3.09 -1.51
C CYS A 290 -10.23 4.19 -0.44
N LEU A 291 -9.25 5.07 -0.62
CA LEU A 291 -8.94 6.18 0.28
C LEU A 291 -8.99 7.50 -0.48
N THR A 292 -9.95 8.36 -0.19
CA THR A 292 -9.91 9.77 -0.64
C THR A 292 -8.85 10.51 0.14
N ILE A 293 -7.91 11.16 -0.54
CA ILE A 293 -6.69 11.75 0.02
C ILE A 293 -6.43 13.11 -0.61
N LYS A 294 -5.66 13.97 0.05
CA LYS A 294 -5.18 15.20 -0.59
C LYS A 294 -4.04 14.85 -1.56
N LYS A 295 -3.92 15.58 -2.68
CA LYS A 295 -2.83 15.42 -3.66
C LYS A 295 -1.43 15.61 -3.05
N SER A 296 -1.34 16.36 -1.95
CA SER A 296 -0.12 16.53 -1.13
C SER A 296 0.30 15.29 -0.33
N GLU A 297 -0.57 14.28 -0.16
CA GLU A 297 -0.23 12.99 0.46
C GLU A 297 0.47 12.04 -0.53
N ILE A 298 0.24 12.23 -1.84
CA ILE A 298 0.84 11.43 -2.91
C ILE A 298 2.35 11.60 -2.93
N ASP A 299 2.79 12.84 -3.09
CA ASP A 299 4.17 13.27 -3.00
C ASP A 299 4.23 14.79 -2.77
N ALA A 300 5.28 15.22 -2.09
CA ALA A 300 5.57 16.64 -1.91
C ALA A 300 6.01 17.27 -3.24
N ILE A 301 5.55 18.49 -3.52
CA ILE A 301 6.01 19.27 -4.65
C ILE A 301 7.42 19.80 -4.36
N GLU A 302 8.37 19.60 -5.28
CA GLU A 302 9.69 20.23 -5.20
C GLU A 302 9.64 21.69 -5.68
N THR A 303 9.48 22.62 -4.75
CA THR A 303 9.64 24.05 -5.05
C THR A 303 11.10 24.39 -5.37
N LEU A 304 11.33 25.47 -6.13
CA LEU A 304 12.68 25.94 -6.48
C LEU A 304 13.52 26.31 -5.23
N GLN A 305 12.87 26.76 -4.15
CA GLN A 305 13.52 26.99 -2.85
C GLN A 305 13.98 25.67 -2.21
N GLN A 306 13.16 24.60 -2.28
CA GLN A 306 13.52 23.27 -1.80
C GLN A 306 14.76 22.73 -2.52
N LYS A 307 14.84 22.91 -3.85
CA LYS A 307 15.99 22.49 -4.67
C LYS A 307 17.27 23.24 -4.29
N LYS A 308 17.21 24.57 -4.07
CA LYS A 308 18.36 25.36 -3.57
C LYS A 308 18.84 24.86 -2.20
N LEU A 309 17.91 24.61 -1.26
CA LEU A 309 18.25 24.08 0.06
C LEU A 309 18.88 22.68 0.01
N ILE A 310 18.36 21.78 -0.84
CA ILE A 310 18.92 20.43 -1.03
C ILE A 310 20.32 20.51 -1.65
N ASN A 311 20.52 21.32 -2.69
CA ASN A 311 21.84 21.48 -3.32
C ASN A 311 22.86 22.07 -2.34
N ASN A 312 22.47 23.06 -1.53
CA ASN A 312 23.33 23.61 -0.48
C ASN A 312 23.66 22.57 0.60
N LEU A 313 22.70 21.73 1.00
CA LEU A 313 22.94 20.63 1.95
C LEU A 313 23.84 19.53 1.39
N VAL A 314 23.73 19.20 0.10
CA VAL A 314 24.63 18.26 -0.57
C VAL A 314 26.04 18.85 -0.67
N GLY A 315 26.17 20.12 -1.09
CA GLY A 315 27.47 20.80 -1.12
C GLY A 315 28.11 20.92 0.27
N TYR A 316 27.32 21.12 1.33
CA TYR A 316 27.81 21.11 2.71
C TYR A 316 28.27 19.71 3.16
N LEU A 317 27.52 18.66 2.80
CA LEU A 317 27.92 17.27 3.07
C LEU A 317 29.22 16.90 2.34
N GLU A 318 29.34 17.26 1.05
CA GLU A 318 30.56 17.04 0.26
C GLU A 318 31.76 17.82 0.84
N ALA A 319 31.56 19.07 1.29
CA ALA A 319 32.57 19.84 2.01
C ALA A 319 32.99 19.15 3.32
N THR A 320 32.04 18.69 4.14
CA THR A 320 32.37 17.95 5.38
C THR A 320 33.03 16.60 5.12
N SER A 321 32.81 15.97 3.96
CA SER A 321 33.44 14.69 3.62
C SER A 321 34.89 14.80 3.16
N LYS A 322 35.40 16.03 2.90
CA LYS A 322 36.81 16.27 2.57
C LYS A 322 37.72 16.44 3.78
N CYS A 323 37.18 16.59 4.99
CA CYS A 323 37.96 16.75 6.21
C CYS A 323 37.97 15.45 7.03
N TYR A 324 38.75 14.45 6.62
CA TYR A 324 39.46 13.47 7.48
C TYR A 324 40.20 12.42 6.63
N ASN A 325 41.38 12.77 6.10
CA ASN A 325 42.49 11.82 5.89
C ASN A 325 43.78 12.51 5.40
N SER A 326 44.66 12.87 6.33
CA SER A 326 46.12 12.82 6.14
C SER A 326 46.82 12.96 7.49
N ASN A 327 47.58 11.93 7.84
CA ASN A 327 48.41 11.75 9.04
C ASN A 327 49.31 12.96 9.37
N GLY A 328 49.70 13.09 10.66
CA GLY A 328 51.06 13.52 11.01
C GLY A 328 51.18 14.65 12.03
N ALA A 329 51.85 14.33 13.15
CA ALA A 329 52.24 15.17 14.28
C ALA A 329 53.01 16.48 13.98
N ALA A 330 52.90 17.43 14.93
CA ALA A 330 53.92 18.40 15.45
C ALA A 330 54.71 19.30 14.45
N GLU A 331 55.20 20.50 14.78
CA GLU A 331 55.69 21.05 16.06
C GLU A 331 55.62 22.61 16.09
N ALA A 332 56.44 23.28 16.94
CA ALA A 332 56.58 24.73 17.23
C ALA A 332 56.72 25.68 16.00
N ASP A 333 56.56 27.02 16.08
CA ASP A 333 56.65 27.99 17.21
C ASP A 333 55.33 28.75 17.53
#